data_AF-A0A835W9K0-F1
#
_entry.id   AF-A0A835W9K0-F1
#
_cell.length_a   1.000
_cell.length_b   1.000
_cell.length_c   1.000
_cell.angle_alpha   90.00
_cell.angle_beta   90.00
_cell.angle_gamma   90.00
#
_symmetry.space_group_name_H-M   'P 1'
#
loop_
_entity.id
_entity.type
_entity.pdbx_description
1 polymer ?
#
loop_
_entity_poly.entity_id
_entity_poly.type
_entity_poly.pdbx_seq_one_letter_code
_entity_poly.pdbx_strand_id
1 'polypeptide(L)'
;MALVHKIGATPSTVSRAAGRSPAVSRMAVVVRAQQQQQQQQGAASTSTPAELKGEGPTGLNVGRFRPTSPGGWAEMAAALREANLKILAPQELPWVKEKGAVIVDIRPEESYMEGHLPDAVNVPFYQPIQGWTPWQVARRVGYAMFGISQGTEVNPKFLSELFERVPEPATTPVVVYCNMGGSLEPTKNDRNGQQTRSMVAAFALISSGFKNVSVLKGGYFDWTAQGRDIEMFE
;
A
#
# COMPACT_ATOMS: atom_id res chain seq x y z
N MET A 1 -31.32 -4.86 67.47
CA MET A 1 -30.42 -5.32 68.56
C MET A 1 -29.00 -5.19 68.04
N ALA A 2 -28.07 -4.42 68.63
CA ALA A 2 -27.53 -4.47 70.02
C ALA A 2 -26.50 -5.62 70.19
N LEU A 3 -25.31 -5.44 70.78
CA LEU A 3 -24.68 -4.23 71.36
C LEU A 3 -23.12 -4.29 71.41
N VAL A 4 -22.51 -3.12 71.20
CA VAL A 4 -21.16 -2.58 71.60
C VAL A 4 -20.34 -3.37 72.67
N HIS A 5 -19.00 -3.47 72.52
CA HIS A 5 -17.91 -2.85 73.36
C HIS A 5 -16.49 -3.16 72.81
N LYS A 6 -15.38 -2.38 72.90
CA LYS A 6 -14.83 -1.29 73.80
C LYS A 6 -14.12 -1.79 75.08
N ILE A 7 -12.93 -1.29 75.52
CA ILE A 7 -11.93 -0.33 74.98
C ILE A 7 -10.51 -0.64 75.52
N GLY A 8 -9.45 -0.18 74.84
CA GLY A 8 -8.17 0.25 75.47
C GLY A 8 -6.87 -0.34 74.87
N ALA A 9 -5.66 0.23 75.00
CA ALA A 9 -5.15 1.61 75.21
C ALA A 9 -3.63 1.49 75.54
N THR A 10 -2.77 2.37 75.01
CA THR A 10 -1.33 2.46 75.37
C THR A 10 -1.09 3.56 76.43
N PRO A 11 0.10 3.64 77.09
CA PRO A 11 1.08 4.67 76.65
C PRO A 11 2.59 4.45 76.99
N SER A 12 3.45 5.30 76.39
CA SER A 12 4.79 5.84 76.85
C SER A 12 5.94 4.89 77.25
N THR A 13 7.10 4.83 76.55
CA THR A 13 8.27 5.80 76.55
C THR A 13 9.06 5.79 77.88
N VAL A 14 10.40 5.59 78.00
CA VAL A 14 11.63 6.30 77.50
C VAL A 14 12.87 5.32 77.50
N SER A 15 14.18 5.55 77.20
CA SER A 15 15.01 6.70 76.75
C SER A 15 16.38 6.32 76.09
N ARG A 16 16.75 7.04 75.01
CA ARG A 16 18.07 7.61 74.58
C ARG A 16 19.45 7.06 75.07
N ALA A 17 20.23 6.49 74.14
CA ALA A 17 21.68 6.70 73.90
C ALA A 17 22.04 6.18 72.47
N ALA A 18 22.51 6.97 71.47
CA ALA A 18 23.76 7.71 71.31
C ALA A 18 24.95 6.86 70.77
N GLY A 19 25.14 6.86 69.43
CA GLY A 19 26.27 6.28 68.69
C GLY A 19 26.50 7.01 67.35
N ARG A 20 27.74 7.03 66.82
CA ARG A 20 28.18 7.94 65.74
C ARG A 20 28.57 7.21 64.43
N SER A 21 28.00 7.67 63.31
CA SER A 21 28.63 7.85 61.97
C SER A 21 29.24 6.63 61.24
N PRO A 22 29.62 6.75 59.94
CA PRO A 22 29.37 7.82 58.97
C PRO A 22 28.47 7.39 57.79
N ALA A 23 28.06 8.35 56.96
CA ALA A 23 27.40 8.08 55.68
C ALA A 23 28.41 7.85 54.54
N VAL A 24 28.07 6.99 53.58
CA VAL A 24 28.79 6.81 52.31
C VAL A 24 27.83 7.08 51.15
N SER A 25 28.29 7.78 50.10
CA SER A 25 27.40 8.43 49.12
C SER A 25 26.68 7.45 48.19
N ARG A 26 25.35 7.61 48.07
CA ARG A 26 24.50 6.85 47.13
C ARG A 26 24.68 7.24 45.65
N MET A 27 25.39 8.34 45.33
CA MET A 27 25.46 8.83 43.94
C MET A 27 26.31 7.95 43.00
N ALA A 28 27.25 7.15 43.51
CA ALA A 28 28.20 6.39 42.68
C ALA A 28 27.57 5.18 41.94
N VAL A 29 26.40 4.70 42.37
CA VAL A 29 25.78 3.48 41.82
C VAL A 29 24.91 3.77 40.59
N VAL A 30 24.19 4.90 40.58
CA VAL A 30 23.21 5.23 39.53
C VAL A 30 23.87 5.48 38.16
N VAL A 31 25.04 6.12 38.15
CA VAL A 31 25.75 6.51 36.92
C VAL A 31 26.16 5.30 36.07
N ARG A 32 26.54 4.17 36.69
CA ARG A 32 26.92 2.94 35.97
C ARG A 32 25.73 2.24 35.31
N ALA A 33 24.54 2.34 35.89
CA ALA A 33 23.34 1.70 35.33
C ALA A 33 22.88 2.34 34.01
N GLN A 34 22.92 3.68 33.92
CA GLN A 34 22.55 4.39 32.68
C GLN A 34 23.54 4.15 31.54
N GLN A 35 24.85 4.04 31.87
CA GLN A 35 25.89 3.86 30.86
C GLN A 35 25.83 2.47 30.18
N GLN A 36 25.35 1.43 30.87
CA GLN A 36 25.15 0.11 30.26
C GLN A 36 23.91 0.05 29.35
N GLN A 37 22.84 0.81 29.64
CA GLN A 37 21.67 0.86 28.76
C GLN A 37 21.96 1.58 27.43
N GLN A 38 22.80 2.62 27.43
CA GLN A 38 23.21 3.28 26.18
C GLN A 38 24.09 2.40 25.28
N GLN A 39 24.88 1.49 25.86
CA GLN A 39 25.77 0.61 25.08
C GLN A 39 25.04 -0.53 24.33
N GLN A 40 23.78 -0.82 24.66
CA GLN A 40 22.96 -1.82 23.94
C GLN A 40 22.17 -1.25 22.76
N GLN A 41 22.18 0.07 22.55
CA GLN A 41 21.54 0.72 21.39
C GLN A 41 22.55 1.09 20.28
N GLY A 42 23.83 0.72 20.46
CA GLY A 42 24.95 1.03 19.56
C GLY A 42 25.26 -0.03 18.49
N ALA A 43 24.26 -0.79 18.04
CA ALA A 43 24.43 -1.85 17.03
C ALA A 43 23.40 -1.71 15.89
N ALA A 44 23.34 -0.53 15.28
CA ALA A 44 22.64 -0.34 14.02
C ALA A 44 23.36 -1.17 12.93
N SER A 45 22.80 -2.32 12.57
CA SER A 45 23.31 -3.17 11.50
C SER A 45 23.48 -2.33 10.23
N THR A 46 24.73 -2.14 9.80
CA THR A 46 25.05 -1.43 8.55
C THR A 46 24.65 -2.31 7.37
N SER A 47 23.36 -2.31 7.04
CA SER A 47 22.87 -2.82 5.77
C SER A 47 23.44 -1.94 4.67
N THR A 48 24.56 -2.38 4.09
CA THR A 48 25.08 -1.92 2.80
C THR A 48 23.88 -1.77 1.86
N PRO A 49 23.67 -0.60 1.24
CA PRO A 49 22.56 -0.42 0.30
C PRO A 49 22.67 -1.45 -0.81
N ALA A 50 21.78 -2.43 -0.80
CA ALA A 50 21.72 -3.47 -1.81
C ALA A 50 21.32 -2.80 -3.14
N GLU A 51 22.31 -2.75 -4.02
CA GLU A 51 22.25 -2.29 -5.41
C GLU A 51 20.84 -2.39 -6.05
N LEU A 52 20.23 -1.23 -6.35
CA LEU A 52 18.87 -1.09 -6.90
C LEU A 52 18.76 -1.68 -8.32
N LYS A 53 18.73 -3.02 -8.42
CA LYS A 53 18.58 -3.79 -9.65
C LYS A 53 17.12 -3.81 -10.09
N GLY A 54 16.79 -3.04 -11.13
CA GLY A 54 15.52 -3.12 -11.86
C GLY A 54 14.31 -2.44 -11.19
N GLU A 55 14.22 -2.48 -9.86
CA GLU A 55 13.09 -1.94 -9.10
C GLU A 55 12.90 -0.43 -9.31
N GLY A 56 11.91 -0.08 -10.13
CA GLY A 56 11.41 1.28 -10.24
C GLY A 56 10.52 1.66 -9.06
N PRO A 57 9.97 2.89 -9.04
CA PRO A 57 9.16 3.42 -7.92
C PRO A 57 7.78 2.75 -7.74
N THR A 58 7.56 1.59 -8.37
CA THR A 58 6.35 0.77 -8.26
C THR A 58 6.63 -0.60 -7.62
N GLY A 59 7.88 -0.93 -7.27
CA GLY A 59 8.26 -2.25 -6.73
C GLY A 59 8.09 -3.43 -7.71
N LEU A 60 7.76 -3.16 -8.98
CA LEU A 60 7.57 -4.21 -9.98
C LEU A 60 8.90 -4.64 -10.57
N ASN A 61 9.21 -5.93 -10.47
CA ASN A 61 10.33 -6.54 -11.17
C ASN A 61 9.98 -6.68 -12.66
N VAL A 62 10.62 -5.86 -13.48
CA VAL A 62 10.52 -5.89 -14.95
C VAL A 62 11.92 -6.15 -15.53
N GLY A 63 12.58 -7.16 -14.95
CA GLY A 63 13.94 -7.56 -15.28
C GLY A 63 14.94 -6.42 -15.08
N ARG A 64 15.60 -6.00 -16.16
CA ARG A 64 16.61 -4.92 -16.13
C ARG A 64 16.04 -3.51 -16.35
N PHE A 65 14.73 -3.38 -16.56
CA PHE A 65 14.11 -2.11 -16.97
C PHE A 65 13.26 -1.49 -15.87
N ARG A 66 13.22 -0.15 -15.82
CA ARG A 66 12.23 0.57 -15.02
C ARG A 66 10.83 0.35 -15.63
N PRO A 67 9.78 0.07 -14.84
CA PRO A 67 8.43 -0.20 -15.36
C PRO A 67 7.85 0.93 -16.22
N THR A 68 8.24 2.19 -15.99
CA THR A 68 7.80 3.36 -16.77
C THR A 68 8.73 3.71 -17.95
N SER A 69 9.58 2.77 -18.39
CA SER A 69 10.47 2.95 -19.55
C SER A 69 9.97 2.16 -20.76
N PRO A 70 10.29 2.55 -22.01
CA PRO A 70 9.84 1.81 -23.20
C PRO A 70 10.27 0.34 -23.21
N GLY A 71 11.46 0.02 -22.68
CA GLY A 71 11.91 -1.36 -22.50
C GLY A 71 11.08 -2.11 -21.45
N GLY A 72 10.76 -1.47 -20.33
CA GLY A 72 9.90 -2.05 -19.30
C GLY A 72 8.47 -2.28 -19.79
N TRP A 73 7.92 -1.38 -20.60
CA TRP A 73 6.64 -1.61 -21.26
C TRP A 73 6.71 -2.75 -22.26
N ALA A 74 7.78 -2.88 -23.04
CA ALA A 74 7.95 -4.01 -23.97
C ALA A 74 7.96 -5.37 -23.25
N GLU A 75 8.72 -5.52 -22.15
CA GLU A 75 8.74 -6.76 -21.36
C GLU A 75 7.35 -7.04 -20.72
N MET A 76 6.71 -6.05 -20.11
CA MET A 76 5.37 -6.22 -19.54
C MET A 76 4.33 -6.58 -20.62
N ALA A 77 4.35 -5.91 -21.78
CA ALA A 77 3.44 -6.20 -22.87
C ALA A 77 3.73 -7.55 -23.55
N ALA A 78 4.95 -8.10 -23.44
CA ALA A 78 5.24 -9.47 -23.83
C ALA A 78 4.59 -10.46 -22.84
N ALA A 79 4.85 -10.31 -21.54
CA ALA A 79 4.27 -11.16 -20.50
C ALA A 79 2.73 -11.12 -20.47
N LEU A 80 2.12 -9.96 -20.73
CA LEU A 80 0.66 -9.83 -20.84
C LEU A 80 0.08 -10.54 -22.07
N ARG A 81 0.84 -10.66 -23.17
CA ARG A 81 0.43 -11.47 -24.34
C ARG A 81 0.61 -12.97 -24.09
N GLU A 82 1.70 -13.37 -23.44
CA GLU A 82 1.95 -14.76 -23.04
C GLU A 82 0.87 -15.27 -22.07
N ALA A 83 0.47 -14.43 -21.10
CA ALA A 83 -0.64 -14.71 -20.19
C ALA A 83 -2.04 -14.57 -20.83
N ASN A 84 -2.13 -14.27 -22.13
CA ASN A 84 -3.37 -14.08 -22.89
C ASN A 84 -4.35 -13.08 -22.24
N LEU A 85 -3.83 -11.92 -21.79
CA LEU A 85 -4.62 -10.86 -21.17
C LEU A 85 -5.73 -10.38 -22.12
N LYS A 86 -6.98 -10.44 -21.65
CA LYS A 86 -8.14 -9.94 -22.40
C LYS A 86 -8.31 -8.44 -22.21
N ILE A 87 -8.42 -7.71 -23.32
CA ILE A 87 -8.87 -6.31 -23.34
C ILE A 87 -10.37 -6.34 -23.57
N LEU A 88 -11.13 -6.19 -22.48
CA LEU A 88 -12.58 -6.41 -22.42
C LEU A 88 -13.33 -5.16 -22.87
N ALA A 89 -14.24 -5.26 -23.84
CA ALA A 89 -15.08 -4.15 -24.23
C ALA A 89 -16.17 -3.85 -23.16
N PRO A 90 -16.60 -2.59 -22.98
CA PRO A 90 -17.70 -2.25 -22.05
C PRO A 90 -19.01 -3.02 -22.28
N GLN A 91 -19.26 -3.50 -23.50
CA GLN A 91 -20.39 -4.36 -23.87
C GLN A 91 -20.26 -5.80 -23.31
N GLU A 92 -19.05 -6.25 -23.03
CA GLU A 92 -18.77 -7.62 -22.57
C GLU A 92 -18.83 -7.75 -21.03
N LEU A 93 -18.72 -6.64 -20.29
CA LEU A 93 -18.64 -6.62 -18.83
C LEU A 93 -19.78 -7.36 -18.12
N PRO A 94 -21.07 -7.23 -18.49
CA PRO A 94 -22.16 -7.95 -17.84
C PRO A 94 -21.99 -9.47 -17.91
N TRP A 95 -21.67 -10.00 -19.08
CA TRP A 95 -21.45 -11.44 -19.31
C TRP A 95 -20.21 -12.00 -18.60
N VAL A 96 -19.31 -11.13 -18.13
CA VAL A 96 -18.15 -11.49 -17.32
C VAL A 96 -18.52 -11.42 -15.83
N LYS A 97 -19.27 -10.40 -15.40
CA LYS A 97 -19.89 -10.32 -14.06
C LYS A 97 -20.76 -11.55 -13.76
N GLU A 98 -21.61 -11.97 -14.70
CA GLU A 98 -22.44 -13.19 -14.62
C GLU A 98 -21.63 -14.47 -14.36
N LYS A 99 -20.34 -14.49 -14.72
CA LYS A 99 -19.42 -15.61 -14.50
C LYS A 99 -18.63 -15.48 -13.18
N GLY A 100 -19.13 -14.67 -12.24
CA GLY A 100 -18.52 -14.46 -10.92
C GLY A 100 -17.29 -13.56 -10.95
N ALA A 101 -17.17 -12.64 -11.92
CA ALA A 101 -16.01 -11.77 -12.01
C ALA A 101 -16.02 -10.65 -10.97
N VAL A 102 -14.87 -10.43 -10.33
CA VAL A 102 -14.65 -9.25 -9.46
C VAL A 102 -14.22 -8.07 -10.33
N ILE A 103 -15.00 -7.01 -10.32
CA ILE A 103 -14.69 -5.75 -11.00
C ILE A 103 -13.88 -4.89 -10.03
N VAL A 104 -12.70 -4.43 -10.44
CA VAL A 104 -11.75 -3.71 -9.58
C VAL A 104 -11.47 -2.32 -10.15
N ASP A 105 -11.85 -1.30 -9.39
CA ASP A 105 -11.42 0.07 -9.64
C ASP A 105 -10.05 0.32 -8.99
N ILE A 106 -9.03 0.60 -9.81
CA ILE A 106 -7.66 0.88 -9.35
C ILE A 106 -7.33 2.38 -9.29
N ARG A 107 -8.33 3.26 -9.43
CA ARG A 107 -8.21 4.72 -9.25
C ARG A 107 -8.08 5.09 -7.75
N PRO A 108 -7.65 6.33 -7.42
CA PRO A 108 -7.73 6.84 -6.06
C PRO A 108 -9.16 6.77 -5.52
N GLU A 109 -9.28 6.58 -4.21
CA GLU A 109 -10.55 6.48 -3.47
C GLU A 109 -11.48 7.67 -3.74
N GLU A 110 -10.93 8.89 -3.77
CA GLU A 110 -11.60 10.14 -4.15
C GLU A 110 -12.37 10.00 -5.48
N SER A 111 -11.69 9.56 -6.54
CA SER A 111 -12.28 9.39 -7.88
C SER A 111 -13.26 8.22 -7.99
N TYR A 112 -13.25 7.30 -7.03
CA TYR A 112 -14.21 6.20 -6.93
C TYR A 112 -15.48 6.66 -6.17
N MET A 113 -15.32 7.46 -5.11
CA MET A 113 -16.43 8.11 -4.41
C MET A 113 -17.23 9.05 -5.32
N GLU A 114 -16.54 9.84 -6.15
CA GLU A 114 -17.13 10.73 -7.18
C GLU A 114 -17.94 10.01 -8.27
N GLY A 115 -17.79 8.69 -8.41
CA GLY A 115 -18.49 7.89 -9.42
C GLY A 115 -17.65 6.72 -9.92
N HIS A 116 -18.21 5.51 -9.91
CA HIS A 116 -17.53 4.26 -10.29
C HIS A 116 -18.46 3.31 -11.05
N LEU A 117 -17.91 2.25 -11.65
CA LEU A 117 -18.70 1.22 -12.32
C LEU A 117 -19.53 0.42 -11.29
N PRO A 118 -20.77 0.02 -11.60
CA PRO A 118 -21.60 -0.77 -10.70
C PRO A 118 -20.91 -2.05 -10.20
N ASP A 119 -21.10 -2.34 -8.93
CA ASP A 119 -20.53 -3.48 -8.20
C ASP A 119 -18.99 -3.52 -8.15
N ALA A 120 -18.29 -2.47 -8.59
CA ALA A 120 -16.83 -2.44 -8.57
C ALA A 120 -16.31 -2.25 -7.14
N VAL A 121 -15.29 -3.02 -6.73
CA VAL A 121 -14.55 -2.77 -5.49
C VAL A 121 -13.35 -1.87 -5.76
N ASN A 122 -13.15 -0.85 -4.93
CA ASN A 122 -11.93 -0.03 -5.01
C ASN A 122 -10.74 -0.71 -4.33
N VAL A 123 -9.64 -0.82 -5.07
CA VAL A 123 -8.31 -1.13 -4.53
C VAL A 123 -7.29 -0.24 -5.25
N PRO A 124 -7.00 0.97 -4.76
CA PRO A 124 -6.15 1.94 -5.45
C PRO A 124 -4.76 1.38 -5.74
N PHE A 125 -4.33 1.37 -7.00
CA PHE A 125 -2.96 0.97 -7.36
C PHE A 125 -1.93 2.08 -7.06
N TYR A 126 -2.41 3.33 -7.01
CA TYR A 126 -1.65 4.49 -6.56
C TYR A 126 -2.42 5.23 -5.47
N GLN A 127 -1.72 5.60 -4.39
CA GLN A 127 -2.24 6.37 -3.26
C GLN A 127 -1.61 7.78 -3.24
N PRO A 128 -2.22 8.80 -2.60
CA PRO A 128 -1.51 10.03 -2.24
C PRO A 128 -0.26 9.71 -1.40
N ILE A 129 0.85 10.41 -1.63
CA ILE A 129 2.12 10.13 -0.91
C ILE A 129 1.89 10.26 0.59
N GLN A 130 2.09 9.16 1.33
CA GLN A 130 1.99 9.11 2.78
C GLN A 130 3.32 9.49 3.44
N GLY A 131 3.31 9.75 4.75
CA GLY A 131 4.54 9.91 5.54
C GLY A 131 5.49 11.04 5.09
N TRP A 132 6.69 11.06 5.69
CA TRP A 132 7.68 12.13 5.51
C TRP A 132 9.12 11.63 5.43
N THR A 133 9.34 10.43 4.86
CA THR A 133 10.71 9.94 4.61
C THR A 133 11.44 10.83 3.59
N PRO A 134 12.79 10.84 3.55
CA PRO A 134 13.55 11.63 2.57
C PRO A 134 13.16 11.33 1.12
N TRP A 135 12.82 10.08 0.81
CA TRP A 135 12.30 9.67 -0.50
C TRP A 135 10.94 10.32 -0.80
N GLN A 136 10.01 10.32 0.15
CA GLN A 136 8.68 10.90 0.00
C GLN A 136 8.73 12.43 -0.10
N VAL A 137 9.65 13.08 0.63
CA VAL A 137 9.95 14.52 0.46
C VAL A 137 10.49 14.80 -0.93
N ALA A 138 11.53 14.09 -1.38
CA ALA A 138 12.08 14.25 -2.73
C ALA A 138 11.04 13.99 -3.83
N ARG A 139 10.13 13.01 -3.61
CA ARG A 139 9.03 12.69 -4.51
C ARG A 139 8.00 13.83 -4.58
N ARG A 140 7.58 14.41 -3.45
CA ARG A 140 6.68 15.59 -3.43
C ARG A 140 7.32 16.81 -4.11
N VAL A 141 8.60 17.09 -3.86
CA VAL A 141 9.34 18.15 -4.57
C VAL A 141 9.35 17.87 -6.08
N GLY A 142 9.61 16.63 -6.49
CA GLY A 142 9.55 16.21 -7.89
C GLY A 142 8.19 16.48 -8.55
N TYR A 143 7.07 16.15 -7.89
CA TYR A 143 5.72 16.46 -8.39
C TYR A 143 5.45 17.98 -8.44
N ALA A 144 5.87 18.73 -7.42
CA ALA A 144 5.70 20.18 -7.36
C ALA A 144 6.42 20.92 -8.50
N MET A 145 7.59 20.42 -8.94
CA MET A 145 8.31 20.96 -10.12
C MET A 145 7.52 20.83 -11.44
N PHE A 146 6.51 19.97 -11.50
CA PHE A 146 5.56 19.83 -12.62
C PHE A 146 4.17 20.42 -12.31
N GLY A 147 4.06 21.25 -11.26
CA GLY A 147 2.80 21.89 -10.85
C GLY A 147 1.80 20.95 -10.14
N ILE A 148 2.20 19.71 -9.84
CA ILE A 148 1.33 18.71 -9.19
C ILE A 148 1.49 18.83 -7.67
N SER A 149 0.48 19.41 -7.00
CA SER A 149 0.46 19.56 -5.54
C SER A 149 0.23 18.23 -4.80
N GLN A 150 -0.73 17.43 -5.27
CA GLN A 150 -1.03 16.10 -4.73
C GLN A 150 -0.33 15.01 -5.53
N GLY A 151 0.96 14.82 -5.23
CA GLY A 151 1.75 13.71 -5.78
C GLY A 151 1.31 12.35 -5.23
N THR A 152 1.46 11.30 -6.03
CA THR A 152 1.08 9.92 -5.68
C THR A 152 2.26 8.96 -5.62
N GLU A 153 2.14 7.88 -4.86
CA GLU A 153 3.06 6.72 -4.83
C GLU A 153 2.27 5.43 -5.07
N VAL A 154 2.93 4.30 -5.35
CA VAL A 154 2.23 3.01 -5.45
C VAL A 154 1.75 2.59 -4.07
N ASN A 155 0.51 2.10 -4.00
CA ASN A 155 -0.04 1.52 -2.78
C ASN A 155 0.69 0.19 -2.47
N PRO A 156 1.46 0.08 -1.37
CA PRO A 156 2.18 -1.15 -1.02
C PRO A 156 1.24 -2.29 -0.60
N LYS A 157 -0.02 -1.99 -0.25
CA LYS A 157 -1.03 -2.97 0.14
C LYS A 157 -1.88 -3.49 -1.02
N PHE A 158 -1.74 -2.93 -2.22
CA PHE A 158 -2.60 -3.21 -3.38
C PHE A 158 -2.83 -4.70 -3.65
N LEU A 159 -1.76 -5.52 -3.54
CA LEU A 159 -1.87 -6.97 -3.75
C LEU A 159 -2.55 -7.68 -2.57
N SER A 160 -2.23 -7.34 -1.32
CA SER A 160 -2.90 -7.92 -0.14
C SER A 160 -4.39 -7.58 -0.11
N GLU A 161 -4.75 -6.32 -0.37
CA GLU A 161 -6.14 -5.86 -0.45
C GLU A 161 -6.88 -6.60 -1.59
N LEU A 162 -6.22 -6.89 -2.72
CA LEU A 162 -6.79 -7.72 -3.77
C LEU A 162 -6.95 -9.20 -3.38
N PHE A 163 -6.01 -9.79 -2.65
CA PHE A 163 -6.16 -11.17 -2.14
C PHE A 163 -7.28 -11.29 -1.09
N GLU A 164 -7.56 -10.22 -0.34
CA GLU A 164 -8.72 -10.15 0.57
C GLU A 164 -10.06 -10.01 -0.18
N ARG A 165 -10.08 -9.36 -1.35
CA ARG A 165 -11.28 -9.19 -2.20
C ARG A 165 -11.52 -10.32 -3.20
N VAL A 166 -10.48 -11.09 -3.57
CA VAL A 166 -10.52 -12.15 -4.57
C VAL A 166 -10.05 -13.47 -3.94
N PRO A 167 -10.96 -14.30 -3.38
CA PRO A 167 -10.59 -15.44 -2.55
C PRO A 167 -9.93 -16.60 -3.32
N GLU A 168 -10.19 -16.73 -4.63
CA GLU A 168 -9.51 -17.71 -5.48
C GLU A 168 -8.87 -17.04 -6.73
N PRO A 169 -7.67 -16.44 -6.62
CA PRO A 169 -6.99 -15.74 -7.73
C PRO A 169 -6.70 -16.60 -8.97
N ALA A 170 -6.65 -17.92 -8.81
CA ALA A 170 -6.36 -18.87 -9.88
C ALA A 170 -7.58 -19.21 -10.76
N THR A 171 -8.80 -18.94 -10.29
CA THR A 171 -10.07 -19.34 -10.92
C THR A 171 -10.98 -18.13 -11.17
N THR A 172 -11.12 -17.27 -10.15
CA THR A 172 -11.97 -16.07 -10.15
C THR A 172 -11.55 -15.13 -11.29
N PRO A 173 -12.46 -14.73 -12.20
CA PRO A 173 -12.17 -13.70 -13.17
C PRO A 173 -12.00 -12.34 -12.47
N VAL A 174 -11.01 -11.55 -12.88
CA VAL A 174 -10.79 -10.20 -12.33
C VAL A 174 -10.72 -9.21 -13.48
N VAL A 175 -11.57 -8.18 -13.45
CA VAL A 175 -11.57 -7.09 -14.43
C VAL A 175 -11.06 -5.81 -13.78
N VAL A 176 -9.82 -5.43 -14.08
CA VAL A 176 -9.22 -4.19 -13.54
C VAL A 176 -9.45 -3.02 -14.49
N TYR A 177 -9.80 -1.85 -13.96
CA TYR A 177 -9.91 -0.63 -14.76
C TYR A 177 -9.29 0.60 -14.08
N CYS A 178 -8.89 1.56 -14.91
CA CYS A 178 -8.50 2.90 -14.50
C CYS A 178 -9.20 3.93 -15.40
N ASN A 179 -8.90 5.23 -15.26
CA ASN A 179 -9.55 6.28 -16.06
C ASN A 179 -9.59 6.00 -17.57
N MET A 180 -8.49 5.49 -18.16
CA MET A 180 -8.31 5.38 -19.62
C MET A 180 -8.41 3.96 -20.19
N GLY A 181 -8.58 2.93 -19.36
CA GLY A 181 -8.42 1.53 -19.79
C GLY A 181 -7.00 1.27 -20.31
N GLY A 182 -6.83 0.42 -21.33
CA GLY A 182 -5.55 0.20 -22.01
C GLY A 182 -5.69 -0.74 -23.21
N SER A 183 -4.60 -1.01 -23.95
CA SER A 183 -4.61 -1.97 -25.06
C SER A 183 -3.21 -2.54 -25.39
N LEU A 184 -3.19 -3.78 -25.90
CA LEU A 184 -2.03 -4.45 -26.50
C LEU A 184 -2.00 -4.33 -28.04
N GLU A 185 -2.98 -3.66 -28.63
CA GLU A 185 -3.04 -3.34 -30.07
C GLU A 185 -1.99 -2.26 -30.41
N PRO A 186 -1.17 -2.41 -31.47
CA PRO A 186 -0.20 -1.40 -31.87
C PRO A 186 -0.83 -0.02 -32.13
N THR A 187 -0.20 1.03 -31.60
CA THR A 187 -0.61 2.43 -31.81
C THR A 187 0.33 3.13 -32.78
N LYS A 188 0.00 4.36 -33.21
CA LYS A 188 0.89 5.22 -34.02
C LYS A 188 2.23 5.51 -33.33
N ASN A 189 2.28 5.46 -32.00
CA ASN A 189 3.42 5.91 -31.19
C ASN A 189 4.20 4.75 -30.56
N ASP A 190 3.55 3.60 -30.32
CA ASP A 190 4.17 2.40 -29.74
C ASP A 190 3.59 1.11 -30.33
N ARG A 191 4.48 0.23 -30.79
CA ARG A 191 4.18 -1.10 -31.33
C ARG A 191 3.60 -2.06 -30.29
N ASN A 192 3.88 -1.83 -29.02
CA ASN A 192 3.46 -2.69 -27.91
C ASN A 192 2.05 -2.38 -27.42
N GLY A 193 1.44 -1.30 -27.91
CA GLY A 193 0.16 -0.79 -27.44
C GLY A 193 0.31 0.29 -26.37
N GLN A 194 -0.80 0.61 -25.71
CA GLN A 194 -0.89 1.74 -24.79
C GLN A 194 -0.65 1.29 -23.34
N GLN A 195 0.50 1.67 -22.77
CA GLN A 195 0.76 1.52 -21.34
C GLN A 195 -0.13 2.45 -20.53
N THR A 196 -0.85 1.92 -19.55
CA THR A 196 -1.66 2.68 -18.59
C THR A 196 -1.58 2.04 -17.19
N ARG A 197 -2.20 2.68 -16.18
CA ARG A 197 -2.21 2.16 -14.81
C ARG A 197 -2.83 0.76 -14.72
N SER A 198 -3.90 0.48 -15.47
CA SER A 198 -4.58 -0.82 -15.45
C SER A 198 -3.78 -1.91 -16.17
N MET A 199 -3.01 -1.57 -17.21
CA MET A 199 -2.08 -2.52 -17.83
C MET A 199 -0.94 -2.90 -16.89
N VAL A 200 -0.38 -1.92 -16.17
CA VAL A 200 0.71 -2.14 -15.19
C VAL A 200 0.20 -2.90 -13.95
N ALA A 201 -1.02 -2.61 -13.49
CA ALA A 201 -1.67 -3.41 -12.45
C ALA A 201 -1.97 -4.84 -12.91
N ALA A 202 -2.52 -5.04 -14.12
CA ALA A 202 -2.78 -6.38 -14.65
C ALA A 202 -1.51 -7.24 -14.75
N PHE A 203 -0.36 -6.63 -15.12
CA PHE A 203 0.94 -7.30 -15.05
C PHE A 203 1.27 -7.71 -13.61
N ALA A 204 1.11 -6.80 -12.64
CA ALA A 204 1.32 -7.10 -11.22
C ALA A 204 0.46 -8.27 -10.72
N LEU A 205 -0.83 -8.32 -11.08
CA LEU A 205 -1.73 -9.43 -10.74
C LEU A 205 -1.24 -10.75 -11.34
N ILE A 206 -0.93 -10.77 -12.64
CA ILE A 206 -0.46 -11.96 -13.36
C ILE A 206 0.86 -12.48 -12.77
N SER A 207 1.83 -11.60 -12.51
CA SER A 207 3.08 -11.93 -11.81
C SER A 207 2.87 -12.42 -10.39
N SER A 208 1.80 -11.98 -9.71
CA SER A 208 1.41 -12.43 -8.36
C SER A 208 0.57 -13.71 -8.36
N GLY A 209 0.33 -14.31 -9.53
CA GLY A 209 -0.32 -15.62 -9.66
C GLY A 209 -1.77 -15.60 -10.15
N PHE A 210 -2.41 -14.43 -10.32
CA PHE A 210 -3.78 -14.36 -10.86
C PHE A 210 -3.81 -14.88 -12.30
N LYS A 211 -4.77 -15.76 -12.64
CA LYS A 211 -4.79 -16.45 -13.95
C LYS A 211 -5.88 -15.98 -14.92
N ASN A 212 -6.90 -15.28 -14.45
CA ASN A 212 -8.07 -14.90 -15.24
C ASN A 212 -8.28 -13.37 -15.22
N VAL A 213 -7.20 -12.62 -15.52
CA VAL A 213 -7.20 -11.16 -15.50
C VAL A 213 -7.64 -10.59 -16.85
N SER A 214 -8.47 -9.54 -16.81
CA SER A 214 -8.87 -8.73 -17.95
C SER A 214 -8.71 -7.23 -17.63
N VAL A 215 -8.49 -6.40 -18.64
CA VAL A 215 -8.49 -4.94 -18.52
C VAL A 215 -9.66 -4.37 -19.30
N LEU A 216 -10.45 -3.49 -18.68
CA LEU A 216 -11.53 -2.79 -19.38
C LEU A 216 -10.96 -1.84 -20.43
N LYS A 217 -11.39 -1.97 -21.70
CA LYS A 217 -11.03 -1.07 -22.81
C LYS A 217 -11.62 0.31 -22.55
N GLY A 218 -10.81 1.36 -22.67
CA GLY A 218 -11.22 2.75 -22.45
C GLY A 218 -11.52 3.15 -20.99
N GLY A 219 -11.78 2.18 -20.10
CA GLY A 219 -11.88 2.41 -18.67
C GLY A 219 -13.09 3.27 -18.26
N TYR A 220 -12.94 4.03 -17.18
CA TYR A 220 -14.02 4.89 -16.64
C TYR A 220 -14.46 5.98 -17.63
N PHE A 221 -13.52 6.56 -18.41
CA PHE A 221 -13.84 7.63 -19.36
C PHE A 221 -14.68 7.12 -20.54
N ASP A 222 -14.31 6.01 -21.18
CA ASP A 222 -15.14 5.46 -22.26
C ASP A 222 -16.45 4.85 -21.74
N TRP A 223 -16.49 4.38 -20.48
CA TRP A 223 -17.71 3.89 -19.84
C TRP A 223 -18.74 5.01 -19.67
N THR A 224 -18.33 6.12 -19.04
CA THR A 224 -19.18 7.30 -18.84
C THR A 224 -19.51 8.03 -20.13
N ALA A 225 -18.58 8.12 -21.09
CA ALA A 225 -18.83 8.68 -22.42
C ALA A 225 -19.83 7.85 -23.27
N GLN A 226 -20.06 6.58 -22.93
CA GLN A 226 -21.13 5.75 -23.50
C GLN A 226 -22.49 5.93 -22.82
N GLY A 227 -22.61 6.81 -21.82
CA GLY A 227 -23.86 7.03 -21.09
C GLY A 227 -24.30 5.83 -20.25
N ARG A 228 -23.34 5.05 -19.74
CA ARG A 228 -23.57 3.86 -18.91
C ARG A 228 -23.71 4.21 -17.44
N ASP A 229 -24.47 3.40 -16.72
CA ASP A 229 -24.74 3.57 -15.30
C ASP A 229 -23.45 3.62 -14.47
N ILE A 230 -23.46 4.44 -13.41
CA ILE A 230 -22.39 4.54 -12.42
C ILE A 230 -23.01 4.56 -11.01
N GLU A 231 -22.28 4.02 -10.05
CA GLU A 231 -22.57 4.13 -8.63
C GLU A 231 -21.77 5.30 -8.03
N MET A 232 -22.32 5.97 -7.02
CA MET A 232 -21.71 7.10 -6.29
C MET A 232 -21.94 6.89 -4.80
N PHE A 233 -21.13 7.51 -3.94
CA PHE A 233 -21.36 7.52 -2.50
C PHE A 233 -22.08 8.81 -2.09
N GLU A 234 -23.18 8.68 -1.35
CA GLU A 234 -23.96 9.79 -0.73
C GLU A 234 -23.39 10.20 0.64
#